data_AF-A0A955IIA1-F1
#
_entry.id   AF-A0A955IIA1-F1
#
_cell.length_a   1.000
_cell.length_b   1.000
_cell.length_c   1.000
_cell.angle_alpha   90.00
_cell.angle_beta   90.00
_cell.angle_gamma   90.00
#
_symmetry.space_group_name_H-M   'P 1'
#
loop_
_entity.id
_entity.type
_entity.pdbx_description
1 polymer ?
#
loop_
_entity_poly.entity_id
_entity_poly.type
_entity_poly.pdbx_seq_one_letter_code
_entity_poly.pdbx_strand_id
1 'polypeptide(L)'
;MGQDRIAGATAALRAFVEANARQDAEAMKALLTESTLAAGGFNGPMPAEIETRLGEPEGEDAQGRVIIPLYIHQAGAPEGSTPMDEMKCVMVEENGAWKFDLETTTAAEMQQVEEMMEQVGQVLGEAVGGVMGAVGDALEEAFGGGRGSVEPGDGSMWEHADERPREEEYHALSSMAPMHKATFGLSETAEDGRKIEAWCDAESLMEQGGGSSPEALVREVDKDIWEGLATGVGLARKMVPAAARRLRSLRVEAGLEYGERCVVLDGPDLVYRLDRRMSDGHYTKDEMGTLLPGVLAGLTESVIDAPEGKATLARDARGPTPEYYREVIAPRFMRQIALAVGGAVAFDADWDDVCSNDEEARAMCLWGLNRVLGAIRLAYPEGGGDGPGQGWLRAVRFSSAYGPPEASFDDGVLDLRVTPAGGEKYCLYEHQIRDVLMGSRG
;
A
#
# COMPACT_ATOMS: atom_id res chain seq x y z
N MET A 1 -19.23 -41.77 15.73
CA MET A 1 -19.81 -40.42 15.55
C MET A 1 -18.77 -39.42 15.07
N GLY A 2 -17.62 -39.24 15.74
CA GLY A 2 -16.57 -38.30 15.25
C GLY A 2 -15.92 -38.66 13.90
N GLN A 3 -15.63 -39.95 13.63
CA GLN A 3 -15.00 -40.36 12.36
C GLN A 3 -15.88 -40.13 11.12
N ASP A 4 -17.21 -40.29 11.25
CA ASP A 4 -18.14 -40.07 10.13
C ASP A 4 -18.29 -38.57 9.79
N ARG A 5 -18.19 -37.70 10.79
CA ARG A 5 -18.21 -36.24 10.64
C ARG A 5 -16.96 -35.74 9.92
N ILE A 6 -15.78 -36.18 10.37
CA ILE A 6 -14.49 -35.84 9.73
C ILE A 6 -14.47 -36.29 8.27
N ALA A 7 -14.97 -37.50 7.97
CA ALA A 7 -15.07 -37.98 6.60
C ALA A 7 -15.99 -37.10 5.73
N GLY A 8 -17.13 -36.66 6.27
CA GLY A 8 -18.05 -35.75 5.60
C GLY A 8 -17.45 -34.37 5.31
N ALA A 9 -16.79 -33.77 6.31
CA ALA A 9 -16.08 -32.49 6.15
C ALA A 9 -14.96 -32.59 5.11
N THR A 10 -14.16 -33.65 5.17
CA THR A 10 -13.06 -33.90 4.22
C THR A 10 -13.57 -34.09 2.79
N ALA A 11 -14.71 -34.77 2.62
CA ALA A 11 -15.32 -34.94 1.31
C ALA A 11 -15.83 -33.61 0.72
N ALA A 12 -16.41 -32.74 1.54
CA ALA A 12 -16.87 -31.43 1.11
C ALA A 12 -15.70 -30.51 0.71
N LEU A 13 -14.63 -30.46 1.52
CA LEU A 13 -13.44 -29.68 1.19
C LEU A 13 -12.72 -30.21 -0.06
N ARG A 14 -12.67 -31.53 -0.24
CA ARG A 14 -12.16 -32.15 -1.47
C ARG A 14 -12.98 -31.74 -2.70
N ALA A 15 -14.31 -31.72 -2.58
CA ALA A 15 -15.17 -31.27 -3.67
C ALA A 15 -14.93 -29.79 -4.02
N PHE A 16 -14.60 -28.96 -3.02
CA PHE A 16 -14.24 -27.56 -3.23
C PHE A 16 -12.92 -27.43 -3.99
N VAL A 17 -11.89 -28.18 -3.59
CA VAL A 17 -10.59 -28.25 -4.28
C VAL A 17 -10.73 -28.76 -5.72
N GLU A 18 -11.56 -29.79 -5.94
CA GLU A 18 -11.83 -30.30 -7.29
C GLU A 18 -12.59 -29.28 -8.16
N ALA A 19 -13.53 -28.52 -7.58
CA ALA A 19 -14.20 -27.42 -8.28
C ALA A 19 -13.22 -26.31 -8.65
N ASN A 20 -12.28 -25.97 -7.75
CA ASN A 20 -11.20 -25.04 -8.01
C ASN A 20 -10.31 -25.48 -9.19
N ALA A 21 -9.89 -26.76 -9.21
CA ALA A 21 -9.10 -27.32 -10.30
C ALA A 21 -9.82 -27.30 -11.66
N ARG A 22 -11.17 -27.35 -11.66
CA ARG A 22 -12.00 -27.20 -12.87
C ARG A 22 -12.36 -25.75 -13.20
N GLN A 23 -11.89 -24.78 -12.40
CA GLN A 23 -12.25 -23.36 -12.51
C GLN A 23 -13.77 -23.11 -12.43
N ASP A 24 -14.48 -23.91 -11.63
CA ASP A 24 -15.93 -23.85 -11.48
C ASP A 24 -16.34 -23.03 -10.25
N ALA A 25 -16.42 -21.72 -10.43
CA ALA A 25 -16.73 -20.77 -9.38
C ALA A 25 -18.10 -21.01 -8.72
N GLU A 26 -19.09 -21.49 -9.47
CA GLU A 26 -20.44 -21.73 -8.94
C GLU A 26 -20.47 -22.98 -8.05
N ALA A 27 -19.77 -24.04 -8.45
CA ALA A 27 -19.61 -25.23 -7.61
C ALA A 27 -18.81 -24.91 -6.32
N MET A 28 -17.82 -24.02 -6.39
CA MET A 28 -17.10 -23.54 -5.20
C MET A 28 -18.02 -22.75 -4.26
N LYS A 29 -18.77 -21.77 -4.77
CA LYS A 29 -19.75 -21.00 -3.98
C LYS A 29 -20.77 -21.89 -3.28
N ALA A 30 -21.21 -22.96 -3.95
CA ALA A 30 -22.16 -23.91 -3.37
C ALA A 30 -21.60 -24.66 -2.14
N LEU A 31 -20.28 -24.67 -1.94
CA LEU A 31 -19.61 -25.31 -0.82
C LEU A 31 -19.14 -24.32 0.26
N LEU A 32 -19.36 -23.02 0.08
CA LEU A 32 -19.07 -21.98 1.09
C LEU A 32 -20.26 -21.79 2.05
N THR A 33 -19.96 -21.21 3.22
CA THR A 33 -20.97 -20.78 4.20
C THR A 33 -21.77 -19.58 3.71
N GLU A 34 -22.99 -19.41 4.23
CA GLU A 34 -23.80 -18.22 3.93
C GLU A 34 -23.12 -16.92 4.39
N SER A 35 -22.41 -16.95 5.53
CA SER A 35 -21.65 -15.79 6.03
C SER A 35 -20.54 -15.38 5.07
N THR A 36 -19.74 -16.35 4.60
CA THR A 36 -18.64 -16.11 3.64
C THR A 36 -19.17 -15.43 2.37
N LEU A 37 -20.31 -15.90 1.85
CA LEU A 37 -20.91 -15.34 0.64
C LEU A 37 -21.46 -13.93 0.87
N ALA A 38 -22.05 -13.66 2.03
CA ALA A 38 -22.58 -12.35 2.39
C ALA A 38 -21.46 -11.31 2.64
N ALA A 39 -20.31 -11.74 3.16
CA ALA A 39 -19.14 -10.90 3.38
C ALA A 39 -18.41 -10.51 2.08
N GLY A 40 -18.73 -11.15 0.95
CA GLY A 40 -18.10 -10.87 -0.35
C GLY A 40 -16.66 -11.37 -0.47
N GLY A 41 -16.17 -12.18 0.47
CA GLY A 41 -14.77 -12.63 0.56
C GLY A 41 -14.36 -13.74 -0.43
N PHE A 42 -15.18 -14.05 -1.44
CA PHE A 42 -14.86 -15.07 -2.45
C PHE A 42 -14.57 -14.42 -3.81
N ASN A 43 -13.30 -14.43 -4.21
CA ASN A 43 -12.82 -13.80 -5.45
C ASN A 43 -12.77 -14.74 -6.66
N GLY A 44 -13.22 -15.99 -6.52
CA GLY A 44 -13.22 -16.99 -7.59
C GLY A 44 -12.19 -18.12 -7.39
N PRO A 45 -12.01 -18.97 -8.40
CA PRO A 45 -11.00 -20.03 -8.39
C PRO A 45 -9.59 -19.45 -8.35
N MET A 46 -8.66 -20.19 -7.75
CA MET A 46 -7.23 -19.88 -7.77
C MET A 46 -6.65 -20.02 -9.19
N PRO A 47 -5.56 -19.30 -9.52
CA PRO A 47 -4.83 -19.47 -10.77
C PRO A 47 -4.38 -20.92 -11.03
N ALA A 48 -4.24 -21.30 -12.30
CA ALA A 48 -3.92 -22.68 -12.70
C ALA A 48 -2.49 -23.11 -12.33
N GLU A 49 -1.65 -22.15 -11.98
CA GLU A 49 -0.27 -22.29 -11.53
C GLU A 49 -0.18 -22.81 -10.09
N ILE A 50 -1.31 -22.94 -9.40
CA ILE A 50 -1.41 -23.38 -8.00
C ILE A 50 -2.10 -24.74 -7.91
N GLU A 51 -1.48 -25.67 -7.20
CA GLU A 51 -2.04 -26.97 -6.86
C GLU A 51 -2.28 -27.05 -5.35
N THR A 52 -3.47 -27.50 -4.94
CA THR A 52 -3.80 -27.66 -3.53
C THR A 52 -3.94 -29.12 -3.14
N ARG A 53 -3.41 -29.48 -1.97
CA ARG A 53 -3.39 -30.84 -1.43
C ARG A 53 -3.93 -30.85 -0.02
N LEU A 54 -4.83 -31.78 0.28
CA LEU A 54 -5.42 -31.91 1.62
C LEU A 54 -4.47 -32.65 2.55
N GLY A 55 -4.28 -32.11 3.75
CA GLY A 55 -3.64 -32.77 4.87
C GLY A 55 -4.58 -33.70 5.63
N GLU A 56 -4.02 -34.33 6.66
CA GLU A 56 -4.80 -35.13 7.62
C GLU A 56 -5.61 -34.20 8.54
N PRO A 57 -6.92 -34.41 8.72
CA PRO A 57 -7.75 -33.58 9.58
C PRO A 57 -7.25 -33.54 11.03
N GLU A 58 -7.20 -32.36 11.64
CA GLU A 58 -6.71 -32.17 13.02
C GLU A 58 -7.73 -32.63 14.08
N GLY A 59 -8.98 -32.85 13.68
CA GLY A 59 -10.07 -33.31 14.53
C GLY A 59 -11.28 -32.38 14.54
N GLU A 60 -12.19 -32.63 15.48
CA GLU A 60 -13.37 -31.78 15.73
C GLU A 60 -13.10 -30.92 16.97
N ASP A 61 -13.32 -29.61 16.86
CA ASP A 61 -13.11 -28.67 17.96
C ASP A 61 -14.30 -28.63 18.94
N ALA A 62 -14.19 -27.78 19.97
CA ALA A 62 -15.23 -27.67 21.01
C ALA A 62 -16.57 -27.11 20.49
N GLN A 63 -16.57 -26.52 19.30
CA GLN A 63 -17.73 -25.93 18.62
C GLN A 63 -18.32 -26.88 17.58
N GLY A 64 -17.75 -28.08 17.42
CA GLY A 64 -18.21 -29.07 16.45
C GLY A 64 -17.73 -28.82 15.01
N ARG A 65 -16.72 -27.94 14.85
CA ARG A 65 -16.09 -27.61 13.57
C ARG A 65 -14.95 -28.58 13.31
N VAL A 66 -14.70 -28.90 12.05
CA VAL A 66 -13.60 -29.79 11.65
C VAL A 66 -12.52 -28.96 10.98
N ILE A 67 -11.27 -29.05 11.47
CA ILE A 67 -10.13 -28.33 10.92
C ILE A 67 -9.34 -29.28 10.01
N ILE A 68 -9.14 -28.87 8.77
CA ILE A 68 -8.44 -29.67 7.76
C ILE A 68 -7.34 -28.80 7.14
N PRO A 69 -6.05 -29.17 7.29
CA PRO A 69 -4.98 -28.46 6.62
C PRO A 69 -5.10 -28.56 5.10
N LEU A 70 -4.92 -27.45 4.41
CA LEU A 70 -4.82 -27.38 2.95
C LEU A 70 -3.45 -26.83 2.60
N TYR A 71 -2.65 -27.65 1.94
CA TYR A 71 -1.31 -27.32 1.49
C TYR A 71 -1.34 -26.75 0.08
N ILE A 72 -0.74 -25.58 -0.09
CA ILE A 72 -0.63 -24.89 -1.37
C ILE A 72 0.75 -25.20 -1.96
N HIS A 73 0.79 -25.67 -3.21
CA HIS A 73 2.01 -25.98 -3.94
C HIS A 73 2.01 -25.29 -5.31
N GLN A 74 3.20 -25.09 -5.87
CA GLN A 74 3.34 -24.76 -7.28
C GLN A 74 2.84 -25.94 -8.14
N ALA A 75 2.15 -25.63 -9.24
CA ALA A 75 1.64 -26.64 -10.15
C ALA A 75 2.75 -27.57 -10.66
N GLY A 76 2.52 -28.88 -10.54
CA GLY A 76 3.48 -29.91 -10.96
C GLY A 76 4.61 -30.17 -9.96
N ALA A 77 4.54 -29.62 -8.75
CA ALA A 77 5.50 -29.92 -7.70
C ALA A 77 5.52 -31.44 -7.37
N PRO A 78 6.70 -32.06 -7.18
CA PRO A 78 6.79 -33.47 -6.82
C PRO A 78 6.00 -33.82 -5.55
N GLU A 79 5.60 -35.08 -5.43
CA GLU A 79 4.97 -35.59 -4.21
C GLU A 79 5.97 -35.51 -3.05
N GLY A 80 5.56 -34.91 -1.92
CA GLY A 80 6.43 -34.68 -0.76
C GLY A 80 7.28 -33.41 -0.82
N SER A 81 7.07 -32.52 -1.80
CA SER A 81 7.65 -31.17 -1.77
C SER A 81 7.12 -30.37 -0.57
N THR A 82 7.93 -29.42 -0.09
CA THR A 82 7.49 -28.47 0.93
C THR A 82 6.38 -27.59 0.34
N PRO A 83 5.25 -27.40 1.04
CA PRO A 83 4.21 -26.48 0.59
C PRO A 83 4.72 -25.03 0.61
N MET A 84 4.21 -24.22 -0.32
CA MET A 84 4.38 -22.77 -0.32
C MET A 84 3.67 -22.14 0.89
N ASP A 85 2.52 -22.70 1.23
CA ASP A 85 1.69 -22.24 2.34
C ASP A 85 0.78 -23.35 2.88
N GLU A 86 0.32 -23.20 4.12
CA GLU A 86 -0.61 -24.10 4.79
C GLU A 86 -1.78 -23.31 5.35
N MET A 87 -2.98 -23.55 4.80
CA MET A 87 -4.21 -22.97 5.32
C MET A 87 -4.96 -23.93 6.23
N LYS A 88 -5.40 -23.47 7.39
CA LYS A 88 -6.18 -24.29 8.34
C LYS A 88 -7.68 -24.18 8.05
N CYS A 89 -8.15 -24.87 7.02
CA CYS A 89 -9.53 -24.76 6.57
C CYS A 89 -10.53 -25.20 7.64
N VAL A 90 -11.43 -24.30 8.01
CA VAL A 90 -12.49 -24.53 8.97
C VAL A 90 -13.75 -25.02 8.24
N MET A 91 -14.17 -26.24 8.56
CA MET A 91 -15.40 -26.83 8.03
C MET A 91 -16.51 -26.79 9.09
N VAL A 92 -17.69 -26.35 8.67
CA VAL A 92 -18.89 -26.22 9.52
C VAL A 92 -20.09 -26.92 8.88
N GLU A 93 -21.03 -27.40 9.69
CA GLU A 93 -22.27 -28.01 9.18
C GLU A 93 -23.40 -26.98 9.17
N GLU A 94 -23.86 -26.61 7.97
CA GLU A 94 -24.97 -25.68 7.77
C GLU A 94 -26.09 -26.37 7.00
N ASN A 95 -27.32 -26.27 7.51
CA ASN A 95 -28.52 -26.85 6.87
C ASN A 95 -28.37 -28.36 6.54
N GLY A 96 -27.58 -29.10 7.35
CA GLY A 96 -27.32 -30.53 7.17
C GLY A 96 -26.28 -30.87 6.10
N ALA A 97 -25.49 -29.90 5.64
CA ALA A 97 -24.39 -30.09 4.71
C ALA A 97 -23.10 -29.46 5.25
N TRP A 98 -21.95 -30.09 5.00
CA TRP A 98 -20.65 -29.52 5.32
C TRP A 98 -20.30 -28.39 4.35
N LYS A 99 -19.86 -27.27 4.92
CA LYS A 99 -19.48 -26.03 4.24
C LYS A 99 -18.10 -25.59 4.69
N PHE A 100 -17.38 -24.94 3.78
CA PHE A 100 -16.11 -24.29 4.05
C PHE A 100 -16.35 -22.86 4.53
N ASP A 101 -15.96 -22.59 5.76
CA ASP A 101 -16.01 -21.27 6.39
C ASP A 101 -14.70 -20.53 6.11
N LEU A 102 -14.64 -19.92 4.93
CA LEU A 102 -13.46 -19.20 4.46
C LEU A 102 -13.19 -17.97 5.32
N GLU A 103 -14.23 -17.28 5.79
CA GLU A 103 -14.13 -16.11 6.66
C GLU A 103 -13.44 -16.45 7.99
N THR A 104 -13.89 -17.51 8.68
CA THR A 104 -13.23 -17.93 9.93
C THR A 104 -11.81 -18.44 9.68
N THR A 105 -11.58 -19.09 8.54
CA THR A 105 -10.25 -19.58 8.15
C THR A 105 -9.27 -18.43 7.99
N THR A 106 -9.64 -17.39 7.23
CA THR A 106 -8.77 -16.22 7.00
C THR A 106 -8.61 -15.35 8.25
N ALA A 107 -9.65 -15.21 9.07
CA ALA A 107 -9.57 -14.47 10.33
C ALA A 107 -8.60 -15.13 11.34
N ALA A 108 -8.60 -16.47 11.42
CA ALA A 108 -7.68 -17.21 12.28
C ALA A 108 -6.22 -17.10 11.81
N GLU A 109 -5.99 -17.04 10.49
CA GLU A 109 -4.68 -16.79 9.91
C GLU A 109 -4.20 -15.36 10.17
N MET A 110 -5.05 -14.36 9.98
CA MET A 110 -4.72 -12.97 10.32
C MET A 110 -4.37 -12.83 11.80
N GLN A 111 -5.12 -13.47 12.69
CA GLN A 111 -4.81 -13.45 14.13
C GLN A 111 -3.47 -14.15 14.44
N GLN A 112 -3.16 -15.27 13.78
CA GLN A 112 -1.84 -15.93 13.95
C GLN A 112 -0.71 -15.06 13.41
N VAL A 113 -0.91 -14.35 12.31
CA VAL A 113 0.06 -13.39 11.78
C VAL A 113 0.24 -12.22 12.75
N GLU A 114 -0.83 -11.67 13.33
CA GLU A 114 -0.78 -10.62 14.35
C GLU A 114 -0.05 -11.09 15.61
N GLU A 115 -0.37 -12.27 16.14
CA GLU A 115 0.29 -12.85 17.33
C GLU A 115 1.75 -13.21 17.05
N MET A 116 2.06 -13.72 15.86
CA MET A 116 3.43 -13.96 15.41
C MET A 116 4.18 -12.65 15.29
N MET A 117 3.58 -11.59 14.75
CA MET A 117 4.19 -10.26 14.68
C MET A 117 4.41 -9.64 16.07
N GLU A 118 3.51 -9.87 17.02
CA GLU A 118 3.64 -9.41 18.40
C GLU A 118 4.75 -10.15 19.15
N GLN A 119 4.89 -11.47 18.93
CA GLN A 119 5.98 -12.29 19.46
C GLN A 119 7.32 -12.00 18.79
N VAL A 120 7.33 -11.80 17.48
CA VAL A 120 8.49 -11.43 16.68
C VAL A 120 8.97 -10.03 17.10
N GLY A 121 8.06 -9.09 17.39
CA GLY A 121 8.36 -7.79 17.98
C GLY A 121 8.97 -7.85 19.39
N GLN A 122 8.70 -8.91 20.18
CA GLN A 122 9.31 -9.12 21.50
C GLN A 122 10.66 -9.86 21.46
N VAL A 123 10.95 -10.62 20.39
CA VAL A 123 12.17 -11.45 20.27
C VAL A 123 13.22 -10.84 19.34
N LEU A 124 12.86 -9.95 18.41
CA LEU A 124 13.75 -9.27 17.44
C LEU A 124 14.65 -8.16 18.04
N GLY A 125 15.05 -8.29 19.30
CA GLY A 125 16.03 -7.40 19.90
C GLY A 125 17.49 -7.73 19.53
N GLU A 126 17.83 -9.01 19.23
CA GLU A 126 19.26 -9.37 19.25
C GLU A 126 19.84 -10.32 18.17
N ALA A 127 19.13 -11.17 17.40
CA ALA A 127 19.88 -12.09 16.51
C ALA A 127 19.14 -12.84 15.38
N VAL A 128 18.79 -12.23 14.23
CA VAL A 128 18.67 -12.98 12.94
C VAL A 128 18.95 -12.08 11.72
N GLY A 129 20.10 -11.42 11.67
CA GLY A 129 20.53 -10.69 10.45
C GLY A 129 21.27 -11.53 9.42
N GLY A 130 21.57 -12.80 9.72
CA GLY A 130 22.56 -13.60 8.96
C GLY A 130 22.10 -14.94 8.43
N VAL A 131 20.98 -15.50 8.89
CA VAL A 131 20.57 -16.86 8.50
C VAL A 131 19.53 -16.87 7.36
N MET A 132 18.67 -15.85 7.28
CA MET A 132 17.66 -15.78 6.21
C MET A 132 18.20 -15.32 4.85
N GLY A 133 19.20 -14.43 4.82
CA GLY A 133 19.85 -14.03 3.55
C GLY A 133 20.50 -15.20 2.81
N ALA A 134 21.10 -16.14 3.53
CA ALA A 134 21.76 -17.31 2.93
C ALA A 134 20.77 -18.35 2.37
N VAL A 135 19.51 -18.34 2.82
CA VAL A 135 18.45 -19.20 2.28
C VAL A 135 17.75 -18.52 1.10
N GLY A 136 17.58 -17.20 1.16
CA GLY A 136 17.06 -16.38 0.04
C GLY A 136 17.97 -16.43 -1.19
N ASP A 137 19.28 -16.22 -1.01
CA ASP A 137 20.26 -16.29 -2.10
C ASP A 137 20.33 -17.69 -2.73
N ALA A 138 20.21 -18.75 -1.92
CA ALA A 138 20.25 -20.13 -2.39
C ALA A 138 18.96 -20.57 -3.12
N LEU A 139 17.82 -19.93 -2.84
CA LEU A 139 16.56 -20.15 -3.55
C LEU A 139 16.53 -19.37 -4.88
N GLU A 140 17.03 -18.14 -4.90
CA GLU A 140 17.12 -17.33 -6.13
C GLU A 140 18.02 -17.98 -7.21
N GLU A 141 19.11 -18.63 -6.78
CA GLU A 141 20.05 -19.36 -7.65
C GLU A 141 19.48 -20.73 -8.13
N ALA A 142 18.60 -21.36 -7.34
CA ALA A 142 18.00 -22.66 -7.66
C ALA A 142 16.76 -22.58 -8.56
N PHE A 143 16.02 -21.46 -8.52
CA PHE A 143 14.76 -21.28 -9.27
C PHE A 143 14.91 -20.59 -10.63
N GLY A 144 16.15 -20.42 -11.11
CA GLY A 144 16.36 -19.85 -12.43
C GLY A 144 15.81 -18.44 -12.52
N GLY A 145 16.13 -17.61 -11.53
CA GLY A 145 15.93 -16.17 -11.58
C GLY A 145 16.57 -15.62 -12.84
N GLY A 146 15.78 -15.51 -13.89
CA GLY A 146 16.10 -14.71 -15.06
C GLY A 146 16.13 -13.27 -14.62
N ARG A 147 17.21 -12.88 -13.93
CA ARG A 147 17.66 -11.49 -13.86
C ARG A 147 18.01 -11.13 -15.29
N GLY A 148 16.98 -10.77 -16.07
CA GLY A 148 17.16 -10.01 -17.28
C GLY A 148 18.01 -8.82 -16.88
N SER A 149 19.21 -8.74 -17.43
CA SER A 149 19.98 -7.52 -17.36
C SER A 149 19.10 -6.44 -17.96
N VAL A 150 18.51 -5.60 -17.11
CA VAL A 150 17.93 -4.34 -17.54
C VAL A 150 19.14 -3.51 -17.92
N GLU A 151 19.56 -3.62 -19.18
CA GLU A 151 20.46 -2.62 -19.73
C GLU A 151 19.75 -1.29 -19.52
N PRO A 152 20.40 -0.28 -18.91
CA PRO A 152 19.81 1.04 -18.83
C PRO A 152 19.51 1.46 -20.26
N GLY A 153 18.22 1.43 -20.62
CA GLY A 153 17.78 1.93 -21.91
C GLY A 153 18.33 3.33 -22.09
N ASP A 154 18.69 3.68 -23.32
CA ASP A 154 19.12 5.03 -23.69
C ASP A 154 18.30 6.05 -22.90
N GLY A 155 18.99 6.97 -22.22
CA GLY A 155 18.44 7.85 -21.18
C GLY A 155 17.27 8.75 -21.57
N SER A 156 16.72 8.56 -22.77
CA SER A 156 15.63 9.27 -23.41
C SER A 156 14.21 8.77 -23.11
N MET A 157 14.00 7.68 -22.35
CA MET A 157 12.64 7.11 -22.24
C MET A 157 11.65 8.08 -21.56
N TRP A 158 12.10 8.87 -20.59
CA TRP A 158 11.24 9.75 -19.79
C TRP A 158 11.44 11.25 -20.04
N GLU A 159 12.49 11.65 -20.78
CA GLU A 159 12.80 13.07 -21.05
C GLU A 159 11.66 13.81 -21.76
N HIS A 160 10.82 13.06 -22.48
CA HIS A 160 9.67 13.59 -23.20
C HIS A 160 8.33 13.41 -22.49
N ALA A 161 8.30 12.77 -21.31
CA ALA A 161 7.07 12.60 -20.54
C ALA A 161 6.54 13.96 -20.03
N ASP A 162 5.23 14.16 -19.99
CA ASP A 162 4.65 15.43 -19.56
C ASP A 162 5.03 15.77 -18.10
N GLU A 163 5.60 16.95 -17.87
CA GLU A 163 5.92 17.43 -16.51
C GLU A 163 4.69 17.81 -15.70
N ARG A 164 3.59 18.13 -16.39
CA ARG A 164 2.39 18.72 -15.80
C ARG A 164 1.15 17.93 -16.18
N PRO A 165 0.15 17.89 -15.28
CA PRO A 165 -1.19 17.40 -15.61
C PRO A 165 -1.83 18.23 -16.72
N ARG A 166 -2.50 17.56 -17.66
CA ARG A 166 -3.34 18.15 -18.70
C ARG A 166 -4.69 18.58 -18.14
N GLU A 167 -5.45 19.38 -18.90
CA GLU A 167 -6.72 19.96 -18.43
C GLU A 167 -7.76 18.88 -18.06
N GLU A 168 -7.77 17.77 -18.80
CA GLU A 168 -8.64 16.62 -18.60
C GLU A 168 -8.30 15.78 -17.35
N GLU A 169 -7.10 15.94 -16.78
CA GLU A 169 -6.66 15.23 -15.58
C GLU A 169 -7.15 15.89 -14.29
N TYR A 170 -7.79 17.06 -14.40
CA TYR A 170 -8.26 17.82 -13.25
C TYR A 170 -9.72 17.48 -12.91
N HIS A 171 -9.92 17.03 -11.68
CA HIS A 171 -11.20 16.74 -11.06
C HIS A 171 -11.71 17.94 -10.26
N ALA A 172 -13.03 18.09 -10.15
CA ALA A 172 -13.63 19.09 -9.27
C ALA A 172 -13.43 18.69 -7.81
N LEU A 173 -13.00 19.64 -6.98
CA LEU A 173 -12.98 19.49 -5.53
C LEU A 173 -14.39 19.68 -4.96
N SER A 174 -14.72 18.93 -3.91
CA SER A 174 -15.90 19.19 -3.08
C SER A 174 -15.85 20.57 -2.44
N SER A 175 -16.98 20.99 -1.89
CA SER A 175 -17.05 22.19 -1.06
C SER A 175 -16.09 22.08 0.13
N MET A 176 -15.18 23.05 0.25
CA MET A 176 -14.13 23.05 1.27
C MET A 176 -14.39 24.13 2.33
N ALA A 177 -14.42 23.73 3.60
CA ALA A 177 -14.57 24.63 4.73
C ALA A 177 -13.19 25.05 5.29
N PRO A 178 -12.98 26.34 5.63
CA PRO A 178 -11.70 26.81 6.13
C PRO A 178 -11.40 26.30 7.55
N MET A 179 -10.15 25.90 7.79
CA MET A 179 -9.63 25.47 9.09
C MET A 179 -8.72 26.58 9.67
N HIS A 180 -9.25 27.39 10.57
CA HIS A 180 -8.57 28.60 11.01
C HIS A 180 -7.34 28.36 11.89
N LYS A 181 -7.37 27.37 12.80
CA LYS A 181 -6.22 27.08 13.68
C LYS A 181 -5.09 26.45 12.91
N ALA A 182 -5.38 25.47 12.05
CA ALA A 182 -4.41 24.86 11.15
C ALA A 182 -3.79 25.90 10.22
N THR A 183 -4.61 26.77 9.61
CA THR A 183 -4.10 27.88 8.78
C THR A 183 -3.15 28.78 9.56
N PHE A 184 -3.52 29.16 10.78
CA PHE A 184 -2.66 29.99 11.64
C PHE A 184 -1.34 29.29 11.96
N GLY A 185 -1.39 28.05 12.48
CA GLY A 185 -0.20 27.30 12.86
C GLY A 185 0.73 27.00 11.68
N LEU A 186 0.20 26.59 10.53
CA LEU A 186 0.98 26.37 9.32
C LEU A 186 1.64 27.65 8.83
N SER A 187 0.92 28.78 8.88
CA SER A 187 1.47 30.08 8.50
C SER A 187 2.55 30.56 9.48
N GLU A 188 2.46 30.25 10.77
CA GLU A 188 3.54 30.53 11.73
C GLU A 188 4.81 29.72 11.45
N THR A 189 4.66 28.52 10.87
CA THR A 189 5.84 27.76 10.40
C THR A 189 6.46 28.35 9.11
N ALA A 190 5.77 29.27 8.42
CA ALA A 190 6.25 29.94 7.21
C ALA A 190 7.29 31.02 7.53
N GLU A 191 8.58 30.71 7.34
CA GLU A 191 9.69 31.66 7.60
C GLU A 191 9.62 32.92 6.73
N ASP A 192 8.95 32.84 5.57
CA ASP A 192 8.78 33.93 4.61
C ASP A 192 7.47 34.72 4.82
N GLY A 193 6.72 34.40 5.88
CA GLY A 193 5.47 35.08 6.23
C GLY A 193 4.31 34.80 5.27
N ARG A 194 4.44 33.81 4.37
CA ARG A 194 3.32 33.40 3.51
C ARG A 194 2.22 32.70 4.32
N LYS A 195 0.99 32.92 3.89
CA LYS A 195 -0.18 32.22 4.42
C LYS A 195 -0.29 30.85 3.74
N ILE A 196 -0.32 29.78 4.55
CA ILE A 196 -0.63 28.43 4.09
C ILE A 196 -2.05 28.11 4.56
N GLU A 197 -2.98 28.02 3.62
CA GLU A 197 -4.38 27.82 3.93
C GLU A 197 -4.68 26.34 4.19
N ALA A 198 -5.48 26.07 5.20
CA ALA A 198 -5.96 24.74 5.53
C ALA A 198 -7.47 24.66 5.32
N TRP A 199 -7.90 23.57 4.69
CA TRP A 199 -9.26 23.34 4.24
C TRP A 199 -9.72 21.94 4.63
N CYS A 200 -11.02 21.78 4.87
CA CYS A 200 -11.64 20.52 5.28
C CYS A 200 -12.88 20.24 4.44
N ASP A 201 -12.96 19.03 3.87
CA ASP A 201 -14.21 18.52 3.31
C ASP A 201 -15.09 17.98 4.44
N ALA A 202 -15.80 18.90 5.08
CA ALA A 202 -16.67 18.57 6.20
C ALA A 202 -17.87 17.71 5.78
N GLU A 203 -18.36 17.85 4.55
CA GLU A 203 -19.54 17.11 4.09
C GLU A 203 -19.23 15.62 3.98
N SER A 204 -18.18 15.24 3.24
CA SER A 204 -17.78 13.84 3.11
C SER A 204 -17.33 13.21 4.44
N LEU A 205 -16.67 13.98 5.32
CA LEU A 205 -16.26 13.47 6.63
C LEU A 205 -17.45 13.29 7.60
N MET A 206 -18.53 14.08 7.44
CA MET A 206 -19.78 13.86 8.17
C MET A 206 -20.48 12.59 7.70
N GLU A 207 -20.43 12.27 6.41
CA GLU A 207 -21.01 11.03 5.86
C GLU A 207 -20.35 9.76 6.43
N GLN A 208 -19.05 9.82 6.74
CA GLN A 208 -18.31 8.69 7.33
C GLN A 208 -18.58 8.47 8.83
N GLY A 209 -18.48 9.52 9.63
CA GLY A 209 -18.41 9.41 11.10
C GLY A 209 -19.59 10.05 11.85
N GLY A 210 -20.57 10.58 11.11
CA GLY A 210 -21.60 11.45 11.67
C GLY A 210 -21.07 12.80 12.13
N GLY A 211 -21.99 13.71 12.46
CA GLY A 211 -21.68 15.04 12.96
C GLY A 211 -22.96 15.83 13.19
N SER A 212 -22.94 16.74 14.18
CA SER A 212 -24.11 17.60 14.43
C SER A 212 -24.22 18.73 13.41
N SER A 213 -23.10 19.20 12.87
CA SER A 213 -23.02 20.17 11.76
C SER A 213 -21.61 20.23 11.16
N PRO A 214 -21.45 20.73 9.92
CA PRO A 214 -20.13 20.92 9.30
C PRO A 214 -19.18 21.78 10.15
N GLU A 215 -19.67 22.85 10.78
CA GLU A 215 -18.85 23.75 11.59
C GLU A 215 -18.34 23.08 12.87
N ALA A 216 -19.15 22.20 13.48
CA ALA A 216 -18.74 21.44 14.64
C ALA A 216 -17.63 20.45 14.26
N LEU A 217 -17.79 19.77 13.13
CA LEU A 217 -16.79 18.84 12.62
C LEU A 217 -15.48 19.53 12.27
N VAL A 218 -15.53 20.67 11.56
CA VAL A 218 -14.32 21.44 11.24
C VAL A 218 -13.58 21.82 12.52
N ARG A 219 -14.27 22.24 13.58
CA ARG A 219 -13.63 22.58 14.87
C ARG A 219 -12.99 21.38 15.57
N GLU A 220 -13.55 20.18 15.42
CA GLU A 220 -13.00 18.93 15.93
C GLU A 220 -11.71 18.57 15.19
N VAL A 221 -11.78 18.49 13.85
CA VAL A 221 -10.63 18.19 12.98
C VAL A 221 -9.53 19.24 13.15
N ASP A 222 -9.89 20.53 13.18
CA ASP A 222 -9.00 21.68 13.40
C ASP A 222 -8.48 21.76 14.85
N LYS A 223 -8.85 20.84 15.74
CA LYS A 223 -8.28 20.70 17.08
C LYS A 223 -7.39 19.46 17.19
N ASP A 224 -7.85 18.33 16.67
CA ASP A 224 -7.22 17.03 16.94
C ASP A 224 -6.07 16.73 15.98
N ILE A 225 -6.12 17.27 14.75
CA ILE A 225 -5.18 16.92 13.69
C ILE A 225 -4.10 18.00 13.49
N TRP A 226 -4.47 19.27 13.67
CA TRP A 226 -3.60 20.39 13.30
C TRP A 226 -2.27 20.40 14.07
N GLU A 227 -2.24 19.96 15.34
CA GLU A 227 -0.99 19.96 16.12
C GLU A 227 0.07 19.05 15.49
N GLY A 228 -0.36 17.88 14.99
CA GLY A 228 0.50 16.95 14.27
C GLY A 228 0.99 17.53 12.96
N LEU A 229 0.07 18.11 12.16
CA LEU A 229 0.39 18.70 10.87
C LEU A 229 1.34 19.90 10.99
N ALA A 230 1.07 20.84 11.90
CA ALA A 230 1.92 22.00 12.12
C ALA A 230 3.31 21.59 12.63
N THR A 231 3.36 20.63 13.56
CA THR A 231 4.64 20.11 14.07
C THR A 231 5.44 19.43 12.96
N GLY A 232 4.81 18.53 12.20
CA GLY A 232 5.48 17.80 11.12
C GLY A 232 5.92 18.70 9.97
N VAL A 233 5.11 19.69 9.58
CA VAL A 233 5.51 20.71 8.58
C VAL A 233 6.70 21.53 9.11
N GLY A 234 6.66 21.93 10.38
CA GLY A 234 7.78 22.63 11.02
C GLY A 234 9.07 21.80 11.08
N LEU A 235 8.97 20.49 11.29
CA LEU A 235 10.11 19.57 11.24
C LEU A 235 10.63 19.38 9.81
N ALA A 236 9.74 19.12 8.86
CA ALA A 236 10.06 18.95 7.45
C ALA A 236 10.83 20.16 6.90
N ARG A 237 10.45 21.38 7.29
CA ARG A 237 11.16 22.62 6.93
C ARG A 237 12.61 22.68 7.40
N LYS A 238 12.93 22.05 8.53
CA LYS A 238 14.29 21.97 9.05
C LYS A 238 15.11 20.91 8.32
N MET A 239 14.45 19.85 7.85
CA MET A 239 15.09 18.72 7.17
C MET A 239 15.26 18.96 5.66
N VAL A 240 14.34 19.70 5.03
CA VAL A 240 14.32 19.97 3.59
C VAL A 240 14.04 21.47 3.33
N PRO A 241 15.06 22.34 3.49
CA PRO A 241 14.86 23.79 3.59
C PRO A 241 14.24 24.48 2.36
N ALA A 242 14.49 23.97 1.14
CA ALA A 242 13.99 24.58 -0.10
C ALA A 242 12.60 24.07 -0.51
N ALA A 243 12.32 22.78 -0.30
CA ALA A 243 11.08 22.13 -0.74
C ALA A 243 9.87 22.57 0.09
N ALA A 244 10.03 22.71 1.42
CA ALA A 244 8.92 23.05 2.29
C ALA A 244 8.44 24.52 2.16
N ARG A 245 9.20 25.38 1.48
CA ARG A 245 8.75 26.71 1.05
C ARG A 245 7.81 26.64 -0.16
N ARG A 246 7.38 25.47 -0.62
CA ARG A 246 6.52 25.36 -1.81
C ARG A 246 5.09 24.94 -1.47
N LEU A 247 4.86 24.50 -0.24
CA LEU A 247 3.54 24.13 0.24
C LEU A 247 2.58 25.32 0.13
N ARG A 248 1.54 25.16 -0.69
CA ARG A 248 0.52 26.18 -0.94
C ARG A 248 -0.63 26.07 0.05
N SER A 249 -1.18 24.87 0.17
CA SER A 249 -2.32 24.61 1.04
C SER A 249 -2.30 23.20 1.61
N LEU A 250 -3.13 22.99 2.63
CA LEU A 250 -3.47 21.70 3.19
C LEU A 250 -4.95 21.44 2.94
N ARG A 251 -5.28 20.23 2.48
CA ARG A 251 -6.65 19.75 2.35
C ARG A 251 -6.84 18.51 3.21
N VAL A 252 -7.84 18.53 4.07
CA VAL A 252 -8.29 17.37 4.84
C VAL A 252 -9.53 16.80 4.17
N GLU A 253 -9.44 15.54 3.78
CA GLU A 253 -10.46 14.84 2.98
C GLU A 253 -10.88 13.54 3.69
N ALA A 254 -12.07 13.06 3.35
CA ALA A 254 -12.52 11.73 3.75
C ALA A 254 -11.78 10.65 2.93
N GLY A 255 -11.36 9.56 3.59
CA GLY A 255 -10.92 8.33 2.93
C GLY A 255 -12.01 7.79 1.99
N LEU A 256 -11.62 7.29 0.83
CA LEU A 256 -12.56 6.75 -0.15
C LEU A 256 -13.03 5.35 0.27
N GLU A 257 -12.13 4.58 0.89
CA GLU A 257 -12.38 3.22 1.32
C GLU A 257 -12.26 3.02 2.82
N TYR A 258 -12.87 1.94 3.30
CA TYR A 258 -12.84 1.58 4.71
C TYR A 258 -11.41 1.27 5.14
N GLY A 259 -10.92 2.01 6.12
CA GLY A 259 -9.54 1.93 6.59
C GLY A 259 -8.52 2.72 5.77
N GLU A 260 -8.93 3.47 4.75
CA GLU A 260 -8.02 4.34 4.01
C GLU A 260 -7.66 5.59 4.83
N ARG A 261 -6.39 5.68 5.21
CA ARG A 261 -5.76 6.95 5.62
C ARG A 261 -4.49 7.15 4.80
N CYS A 262 -4.23 8.37 4.37
CA CYS A 262 -3.03 8.68 3.61
C CYS A 262 -2.65 10.16 3.74
N VAL A 263 -1.34 10.42 3.73
CA VAL A 263 -0.80 11.77 3.57
C VAL A 263 0.08 11.81 2.33
N VAL A 264 -0.30 12.62 1.35
CA VAL A 264 0.29 12.68 0.00
C VAL A 264 0.30 14.10 -0.54
N LEU A 265 1.04 14.33 -1.63
CA LEU A 265 1.03 15.59 -2.37
C LEU A 265 0.12 15.50 -3.60
N ASP A 266 -0.67 16.54 -3.82
CA ASP A 266 -1.36 16.83 -5.08
C ASP A 266 -0.83 18.17 -5.61
N GLY A 267 0.22 18.10 -6.42
CA GLY A 267 0.99 19.28 -6.83
C GLY A 267 1.58 20.02 -5.60
N PRO A 268 1.31 21.32 -5.43
CA PRO A 268 1.80 22.09 -4.29
C PRO A 268 0.93 21.96 -3.02
N ASP A 269 -0.12 21.15 -3.05
CA ASP A 269 -1.02 20.97 -1.91
C ASP A 269 -0.73 19.66 -1.17
N LEU A 270 -0.71 19.73 0.17
CA LEU A 270 -0.70 18.55 1.02
C LEU A 270 -2.13 18.06 1.18
N VAL A 271 -2.38 16.80 0.83
CA VAL A 271 -3.66 16.14 1.03
C VAL A 271 -3.52 15.16 2.17
N TYR A 272 -4.41 15.29 3.15
CA TYR A 272 -4.54 14.34 4.24
C TYR A 272 -5.93 13.69 4.18
N ARG A 273 -5.97 12.42 3.81
CA ARG A 273 -7.18 11.59 3.88
C ARG A 273 -7.20 10.81 5.18
N LEU A 274 -8.35 10.80 5.82
CA LEU A 274 -8.59 10.06 7.04
C LEU A 274 -9.94 9.33 6.96
N ASP A 275 -10.04 8.21 7.65
CA ASP A 275 -11.28 7.46 7.80
C ASP A 275 -11.82 7.59 9.23
N ARG A 276 -12.93 8.31 9.39
CA ARG A 276 -13.56 8.48 10.70
C ARG A 276 -14.32 7.24 11.19
N ARG A 277 -14.48 6.22 10.36
CA ARG A 277 -15.16 4.97 10.72
C ARG A 277 -14.28 4.06 11.58
N MET A 278 -12.97 4.31 11.63
CA MET A 278 -12.01 3.49 12.39
C MET A 278 -11.26 4.32 13.44
N SER A 279 -10.87 3.67 14.54
CA SER A 279 -10.08 4.33 15.59
C SER A 279 -8.65 4.67 15.15
N ASP A 280 -8.08 3.88 14.24
CA ASP A 280 -6.77 4.07 13.64
C ASP A 280 -6.83 4.77 12.28
N GLY A 281 -8.00 5.20 11.80
CA GLY A 281 -8.17 5.85 10.50
C GLY A 281 -7.60 7.27 10.39
N HIS A 282 -6.81 7.71 11.37
CA HIS A 282 -6.09 8.97 11.38
C HIS A 282 -4.68 8.75 11.95
N TYR A 283 -3.70 9.54 11.51
CA TYR A 283 -2.37 9.52 12.10
C TYR A 283 -2.32 10.31 13.40
N THR A 284 -1.59 9.76 14.36
CA THR A 284 -1.14 10.45 15.56
C THR A 284 -0.12 11.54 15.22
N LYS A 285 0.14 12.42 16.19
CA LYS A 285 1.16 13.47 16.08
C LYS A 285 2.57 12.90 15.78
N ASP A 286 2.93 11.78 16.41
CA ASP A 286 4.26 11.19 16.28
C ASP A 286 4.44 10.51 14.92
N GLU A 287 3.39 9.84 14.42
CA GLU A 287 3.35 9.35 13.03
C GLU A 287 3.52 10.51 12.04
N MET A 288 2.73 11.59 12.19
CA MET A 288 2.85 12.77 11.32
C MET A 288 4.24 13.40 11.34
N GLY A 289 4.88 13.47 12.51
CA GLY A 289 6.25 13.97 12.65
C GLY A 289 7.29 13.13 11.89
N THR A 290 7.01 11.84 11.70
CA THR A 290 7.85 10.89 10.97
C THR A 290 7.56 10.91 9.46
N LEU A 291 6.29 10.99 9.07
CA LEU A 291 5.85 10.87 7.68
C LEU A 291 6.05 12.16 6.87
N LEU A 292 5.66 13.31 7.44
CA LEU A 292 5.60 14.57 6.70
C LEU A 292 6.93 15.05 6.10
N PRO A 293 8.11 14.86 6.74
CA PRO A 293 9.38 15.22 6.12
C PRO A 293 9.59 14.58 4.74
N GLY A 294 9.27 13.29 4.61
CA GLY A 294 9.40 12.55 3.36
C GLY A 294 8.37 12.97 2.32
N VAL A 295 7.11 13.10 2.72
CA VAL A 295 6.04 13.57 1.83
C VAL A 295 6.37 14.96 1.26
N LEU A 296 6.74 15.91 2.13
CA LEU A 296 7.02 17.29 1.72
C LEU A 296 8.33 17.43 0.94
N ALA A 297 9.26 16.47 1.04
CA ALA A 297 10.43 16.40 0.17
C ALA A 297 10.01 16.22 -1.30
N GLY A 298 8.85 15.61 -1.58
CA GLY A 298 8.31 15.43 -2.93
C GLY A 298 7.86 16.71 -3.64
N LEU A 299 7.82 17.87 -2.97
CA LEU A 299 7.38 19.14 -3.58
C LEU A 299 8.31 19.60 -4.72
N THR A 300 7.77 19.70 -5.93
CA THR A 300 8.51 20.11 -7.14
C THR A 300 8.79 21.61 -7.19
N GLU A 301 9.84 22.03 -7.90
CA GLU A 301 10.23 23.44 -8.03
C GLU A 301 9.22 24.29 -8.82
N SER A 302 8.60 23.69 -9.84
CA SER A 302 7.56 24.36 -10.60
C SER A 302 6.26 24.33 -9.80
N VAL A 303 5.80 25.49 -9.32
CA VAL A 303 4.42 25.62 -8.85
C VAL A 303 3.52 25.34 -10.05
N ILE A 304 2.91 24.16 -10.03
CA ILE A 304 1.83 23.84 -10.96
C ILE A 304 0.63 24.61 -10.44
N ASP A 305 0.25 25.67 -11.16
CA ASP A 305 -0.99 26.38 -10.89
C ASP A 305 -2.16 25.48 -11.28
N ALA A 306 -2.54 24.58 -10.37
CA ALA A 306 -3.79 23.86 -10.48
C ALA A 306 -4.93 24.90 -10.52
N PRO A 307 -5.90 24.76 -11.46
CA PRO A 307 -7.06 25.64 -11.50
C PRO A 307 -7.77 25.68 -10.14
N GLU A 308 -8.31 26.84 -9.79
CA GLU A 308 -9.05 27.00 -8.53
C GLU A 308 -10.20 25.99 -8.44
N GLY A 309 -10.33 25.34 -7.29
CA GLY A 309 -11.36 24.31 -7.06
C GLY A 309 -11.14 23.00 -7.82
N LYS A 310 -9.94 22.76 -8.36
CA LYS A 310 -9.59 21.50 -9.02
C LYS A 310 -8.38 20.80 -8.39
N ALA A 311 -8.34 19.48 -8.55
CA ALA A 311 -7.30 18.57 -8.03
C ALA A 311 -6.97 17.48 -9.04
N THR A 312 -5.79 16.87 -8.96
CA THR A 312 -5.43 15.72 -9.82
C THR A 312 -5.61 14.39 -9.12
N LEU A 313 -5.63 14.40 -7.79
CA LEU A 313 -5.92 13.21 -7.02
C LEU A 313 -7.44 12.96 -7.01
N ALA A 314 -7.87 11.90 -7.71
CA ALA A 314 -9.28 11.51 -7.82
C ALA A 314 -9.91 11.29 -6.43
N ARG A 315 -11.17 11.71 -6.28
CA ARG A 315 -11.95 11.64 -5.02
C ARG A 315 -13.18 10.73 -5.11
N ASP A 316 -13.42 10.10 -6.24
CA ASP A 316 -14.55 9.20 -6.45
C ASP A 316 -14.07 7.77 -6.73
N ALA A 317 -15.01 6.82 -6.68
CA ALA A 317 -14.75 5.40 -6.93
C ALA A 317 -14.30 5.10 -8.38
N ARG A 318 -14.34 6.10 -9.28
CA ARG A 318 -13.75 6.02 -10.62
C ARG A 318 -12.28 6.40 -10.50
N GLY A 319 -11.51 5.51 -9.88
CA GLY A 319 -10.07 5.63 -9.79
C GLY A 319 -9.42 5.72 -11.18
N PRO A 320 -8.13 6.12 -11.24
CA PRO A 320 -7.36 5.98 -12.47
C PRO A 320 -7.34 4.52 -12.92
N THR A 321 -7.45 4.26 -14.23
CA THR A 321 -7.26 2.91 -14.76
C THR A 321 -5.78 2.53 -14.73
N PRO A 322 -5.44 1.22 -14.74
CA PRO A 322 -4.07 0.76 -14.91
C PRO A 322 -3.31 1.42 -16.05
N GLU A 323 -3.95 1.55 -17.22
CA GLU A 323 -3.35 2.19 -18.40
C GLU A 323 -3.06 3.66 -18.14
N TYR A 324 -3.98 4.37 -17.49
CA TYR A 324 -3.76 5.78 -17.16
C TYR A 324 -2.60 5.95 -16.19
N TYR A 325 -2.48 5.10 -15.17
CA TYR A 325 -1.33 5.14 -14.28
C TYR A 325 -0.02 4.87 -15.05
N ARG A 326 0.01 3.78 -15.83
CA ARG A 326 1.19 3.30 -16.56
C ARG A 326 1.67 4.28 -17.63
N GLU A 327 0.75 4.90 -18.37
CA GLU A 327 1.07 5.71 -19.55
C GLU A 327 1.14 7.21 -19.27
N VAL A 328 0.55 7.68 -18.16
CA VAL A 328 0.48 9.12 -17.83
C VAL A 328 1.19 9.43 -16.51
N ILE A 329 0.82 8.76 -15.43
CA ILE A 329 1.28 9.12 -14.08
C ILE A 329 2.70 8.64 -13.82
N ALA A 330 3.00 7.35 -14.09
CA ALA A 330 4.32 6.78 -13.85
C ALA A 330 5.43 7.47 -14.68
N PRO A 331 5.25 7.74 -15.99
CA PRO A 331 6.26 8.46 -16.78
C PRO A 331 6.57 9.86 -16.23
N ARG A 332 5.54 10.58 -15.74
CA ARG A 332 5.71 11.90 -15.11
C ARG A 332 6.56 11.82 -13.85
N PHE A 333 6.33 10.84 -12.97
CA PHE A 333 7.16 10.63 -11.79
C PHE A 333 8.56 10.15 -12.14
N MET A 334 8.71 9.23 -13.10
CA MET A 334 10.02 8.76 -13.54
C MET A 334 10.88 9.88 -14.14
N ARG A 335 10.29 10.82 -14.88
CA ARG A 335 10.98 12.03 -15.31
C ARG A 335 11.51 12.84 -14.12
N GLN A 336 10.70 13.04 -13.08
CA GLN A 336 11.12 13.77 -11.88
C GLN A 336 12.19 13.03 -11.09
N ILE A 337 12.11 11.69 -11.00
CA ILE A 337 13.12 10.84 -10.36
C ILE A 337 14.45 10.93 -11.12
N ALA A 338 14.42 10.81 -12.45
CA ALA A 338 15.62 10.93 -13.29
C ALA A 338 16.30 12.31 -13.13
N LEU A 339 15.50 13.39 -13.08
CA LEU A 339 16.00 14.74 -12.81
C LEU A 339 16.61 14.85 -11.40
N ALA A 340 15.97 14.29 -10.38
CA ALA A 340 16.45 14.34 -8.99
C ALA A 340 17.76 13.57 -8.80
N VAL A 341 17.94 12.45 -9.51
CA VAL A 341 19.16 11.64 -9.49
C VAL A 341 20.26 12.22 -10.42
N GLY A 342 19.89 13.07 -11.37
CA GLY A 342 20.82 13.63 -12.36
C GLY A 342 21.25 12.62 -13.43
N GLY A 343 20.40 11.64 -13.77
CA GLY A 343 20.71 10.60 -14.73
C GLY A 343 19.52 9.73 -15.13
N ALA A 344 19.73 8.88 -16.13
CA ALA A 344 18.72 7.94 -16.59
C ALA A 344 18.41 6.87 -15.53
N VAL A 345 17.12 6.62 -15.31
CA VAL A 345 16.63 5.60 -14.39
C VAL A 345 15.60 4.73 -15.13
N ALA A 346 15.83 3.43 -15.17
CA ALA A 346 14.87 2.47 -15.68
C ALA A 346 13.72 2.26 -14.69
N PHE A 347 12.54 1.96 -15.21
CA PHE A 347 11.41 1.53 -14.38
C PHE A 347 10.93 0.18 -14.87
N ASP A 348 10.89 -0.76 -13.96
CA ASP A 348 10.42 -2.13 -14.17
C ASP A 348 9.30 -2.38 -13.18
N ALA A 349 8.16 -2.87 -13.66
CA ALA A 349 7.04 -3.16 -12.79
C ALA A 349 6.29 -4.37 -13.34
N ASP A 350 5.94 -5.29 -12.46
CA ASP A 350 5.03 -6.39 -12.80
C ASP A 350 3.60 -5.86 -12.88
N TRP A 351 3.27 -5.21 -14.00
CA TRP A 351 2.01 -4.50 -14.19
C TRP A 351 0.78 -5.38 -14.02
N ASP A 352 0.91 -6.68 -14.31
CA ASP A 352 -0.19 -7.63 -14.19
C ASP A 352 -0.47 -7.99 -12.72
N ASP A 353 0.43 -7.63 -11.80
CA ASP A 353 0.36 -7.99 -10.37
C ASP A 353 0.29 -6.75 -9.45
N VAL A 354 1.05 -5.67 -9.74
CA VAL A 354 1.04 -4.45 -8.90
C VAL A 354 0.00 -3.42 -9.34
N CYS A 355 -0.64 -3.60 -10.50
CA CYS A 355 -1.57 -2.64 -11.07
C CYS A 355 -2.53 -3.31 -12.07
N SER A 356 -3.15 -4.41 -11.66
CA SER A 356 -4.02 -5.24 -12.51
C SER A 356 -5.42 -4.64 -12.71
N ASN A 357 -5.83 -3.73 -11.81
CA ASN A 357 -7.19 -3.17 -11.76
C ASN A 357 -7.21 -1.71 -11.26
N ASP A 358 -8.38 -1.07 -11.34
CA ASP A 358 -8.56 0.35 -10.99
C ASP A 358 -8.31 0.65 -9.49
N GLU A 359 -8.55 -0.32 -8.61
CA GLU A 359 -8.30 -0.19 -7.16
C GLU A 359 -6.79 -0.12 -6.87
N GLU A 360 -6.03 -1.04 -7.45
CA GLU A 360 -4.56 -1.06 -7.37
C GLU A 360 -3.95 0.16 -8.07
N ALA A 361 -4.44 0.54 -9.25
CA ALA A 361 -3.98 1.75 -9.94
C ALA A 361 -4.19 3.01 -9.08
N ARG A 362 -5.33 3.11 -8.39
CA ARG A 362 -5.58 4.19 -7.44
C ARG A 362 -4.64 4.11 -6.24
N ALA A 363 -4.39 2.93 -5.69
CA ALA A 363 -3.43 2.74 -4.62
C ALA A 363 -2.01 3.14 -5.06
N MET A 364 -1.62 2.83 -6.29
CA MET A 364 -0.32 3.20 -6.87
C MET A 364 -0.15 4.71 -7.08
N CYS A 365 -1.24 5.46 -7.25
CA CYS A 365 -1.21 6.93 -7.18
C CYS A 365 -0.90 7.48 -5.78
N LEU A 366 -1.25 6.74 -4.73
CA LEU A 366 -1.01 7.13 -3.33
C LEU A 366 0.33 6.61 -2.80
N TRP A 367 0.72 5.41 -3.21
CA TRP A 367 1.77 4.61 -2.59
C TRP A 367 2.88 4.15 -3.55
N GLY A 368 2.83 4.53 -4.82
CA GLY A 368 3.82 4.15 -5.82
C GLY A 368 5.00 5.13 -5.92
N LEU A 369 5.30 5.58 -7.15
CA LEU A 369 6.51 6.35 -7.47
C LEU A 369 6.60 7.72 -6.77
N ASN A 370 5.49 8.29 -6.29
CA ASN A 370 5.52 9.51 -5.46
C ASN A 370 6.32 9.30 -4.17
N ARG A 371 6.24 8.10 -3.55
CA ARG A 371 7.00 7.75 -2.35
C ARG A 371 8.49 7.62 -2.66
N VAL A 372 8.83 7.02 -3.81
CA VAL A 372 10.22 6.90 -4.27
C VAL A 372 10.85 8.28 -4.48
N LEU A 373 10.13 9.19 -5.14
CA LEU A 373 10.60 10.56 -5.35
C LEU A 373 10.85 11.30 -4.03
N GLY A 374 9.91 11.20 -3.08
CA GLY A 374 10.05 11.80 -1.76
C GLY A 374 11.26 11.23 -1.00
N ALA A 375 11.46 9.91 -1.06
CA ALA A 375 12.61 9.24 -0.44
C ALA A 375 13.96 9.70 -1.00
N ILE A 376 14.08 9.81 -2.33
CA ILE A 376 15.30 10.30 -3.00
C ILE A 376 15.61 11.73 -2.56
N ARG A 377 14.60 12.61 -2.53
CA ARG A 377 14.79 14.00 -2.12
C ARG A 377 15.02 14.16 -0.62
N LEU A 378 14.58 13.20 0.19
CA LEU A 378 14.92 13.14 1.62
C LEU A 378 16.36 12.66 1.83
N ALA A 379 16.85 11.75 0.99
CA ALA A 379 18.24 11.29 1.01
C ALA A 379 19.21 12.39 0.56
N TYR A 380 18.86 13.10 -0.53
CA TYR A 380 19.64 14.18 -1.12
C TYR A 380 18.81 15.46 -1.24
N PRO A 381 18.65 16.22 -0.15
CA PRO A 381 17.88 17.45 -0.18
C PRO A 381 18.54 18.49 -1.08
N GLU A 382 17.71 19.18 -1.86
CA GLU A 382 18.15 20.26 -2.75
C GLU A 382 18.95 21.33 -1.98
N GLY A 383 20.13 21.68 -2.48
CA GLY A 383 21.04 22.66 -1.87
C GLY A 383 21.87 22.14 -0.69
N GLY A 384 21.79 20.84 -0.38
CA GLY A 384 22.47 20.19 0.76
C GLY A 384 23.94 19.78 0.55
N GLY A 385 24.53 19.96 -0.64
CA GLY A 385 25.90 19.53 -0.96
C GLY A 385 25.97 18.68 -2.23
N ASP A 386 26.85 17.66 -2.23
CA ASP A 386 27.00 16.71 -3.34
C ASP A 386 25.71 15.88 -3.48
N GLY A 387 25.09 15.95 -4.67
CA GLY A 387 23.96 15.10 -5.03
C GLY A 387 24.37 13.61 -5.14
N PRO A 388 23.42 12.72 -5.44
CA PRO A 388 23.77 11.33 -5.68
C PRO A 388 24.78 11.23 -6.83
N GLY A 389 25.78 10.35 -6.69
CA GLY A 389 26.75 10.11 -7.75
C GLY A 389 26.08 9.61 -9.03
N GLN A 390 26.70 9.86 -10.18
CA GLN A 390 26.17 9.35 -11.45
C GLN A 390 26.01 7.82 -11.39
N GLY A 391 24.82 7.34 -11.75
CA GLY A 391 24.49 5.92 -11.71
C GLY A 391 24.25 5.37 -10.31
N TRP A 392 24.10 6.22 -9.29
CA TRP A 392 23.71 5.79 -7.94
C TRP A 392 22.39 5.03 -7.97
N LEU A 393 21.36 5.58 -8.60
CA LEU A 393 20.12 4.87 -8.91
C LEU A 393 20.04 4.67 -10.43
N ARG A 394 19.99 3.41 -10.85
CA ARG A 394 19.92 2.96 -12.25
C ARG A 394 18.54 2.39 -12.58
N ALA A 395 17.86 1.77 -11.62
CA ALA A 395 16.53 1.23 -11.83
C ALA A 395 15.68 1.28 -10.55
N VAL A 396 14.37 1.45 -10.73
CA VAL A 396 13.33 1.22 -9.73
C VAL A 396 12.53 0.01 -10.19
N ARG A 397 12.33 -0.98 -9.32
CA ARG A 397 11.54 -2.17 -9.59
C ARG A 397 10.38 -2.28 -8.62
N PHE A 398 9.17 -2.47 -9.14
CA PHE A 398 8.00 -2.82 -8.35
C PHE A 398 7.58 -4.25 -8.64
N SER A 399 7.37 -5.01 -7.57
CA SER A 399 6.80 -6.35 -7.62
C SER A 399 5.78 -6.53 -6.50
N SER A 400 4.90 -7.52 -6.64
CA SER A 400 3.95 -7.84 -5.58
C SER A 400 4.64 -8.63 -4.45
N ALA A 401 4.16 -8.44 -3.24
CA ALA A 401 4.54 -9.24 -2.08
C ALA A 401 3.33 -10.01 -1.56
N TYR A 402 3.52 -11.29 -1.25
CA TYR A 402 2.63 -12.06 -0.37
C TYR A 402 3.19 -11.97 1.06
N GLY A 403 3.12 -10.79 1.68
CA GLY A 403 3.71 -10.54 3.00
C GLY A 403 3.88 -9.06 3.32
N PRO A 404 4.59 -8.73 4.42
CA PRO A 404 4.97 -7.35 4.72
C PRO A 404 5.74 -6.73 3.54
N PRO A 405 5.62 -5.41 3.33
CA PRO A 405 6.33 -4.77 2.24
C PRO A 405 7.84 -4.82 2.50
N GLU A 406 8.61 -5.09 1.45
CA GLU A 406 10.07 -5.22 1.51
C GLU A 406 10.73 -4.22 0.55
N ALA A 407 11.89 -3.70 0.95
CA ALA A 407 12.72 -2.89 0.09
C ALA A 407 14.18 -3.33 0.17
N SER A 408 14.84 -3.36 -0.98
CA SER A 408 16.28 -3.57 -1.07
C SER A 408 16.90 -2.61 -2.07
N PHE A 409 18.18 -2.31 -1.86
CA PHE A 409 18.94 -1.47 -2.76
C PHE A 409 20.33 -2.05 -2.96
N ASP A 410 20.56 -2.61 -4.15
CA ASP A 410 21.82 -3.24 -4.53
C ASP A 410 22.22 -2.86 -5.95
N ASP A 411 23.52 -2.58 -6.14
CA ASP A 411 24.10 -2.16 -7.42
C ASP A 411 23.25 -1.08 -8.14
N GLY A 412 22.74 -0.11 -7.38
CA GLY A 412 21.90 0.97 -7.90
C GLY A 412 20.51 0.56 -8.39
N VAL A 413 20.02 -0.61 -8.00
CA VAL A 413 18.63 -1.04 -8.26
C VAL A 413 17.85 -0.98 -6.96
N LEU A 414 16.83 -0.13 -6.92
CA LEU A 414 15.86 -0.09 -5.83
C LEU A 414 14.73 -1.07 -6.14
N ASP A 415 14.66 -2.16 -5.40
CA ASP A 415 13.60 -3.16 -5.51
C ASP A 415 12.60 -2.97 -4.38
N LEU A 416 11.33 -2.70 -4.72
CA LEU A 416 10.22 -2.58 -3.78
C LEU A 416 9.21 -3.68 -4.05
N ARG A 417 8.91 -4.45 -3.00
CA ARG A 417 7.87 -5.48 -3.00
C ARG A 417 6.71 -4.96 -2.16
N VAL A 418 5.57 -4.70 -2.79
CA VAL A 418 4.43 -4.00 -2.17
C VAL A 418 3.13 -4.74 -2.49
N THR A 419 2.08 -4.51 -1.72
CA THR A 419 0.73 -5.00 -2.03
C THR A 419 -0.21 -3.80 -2.10
N PRO A 420 -0.37 -3.16 -3.27
CA PRO A 420 -1.08 -1.88 -3.38
C PRO A 420 -2.53 -1.98 -2.90
N ALA A 421 -3.22 -3.09 -3.21
CA ALA A 421 -4.57 -3.37 -2.72
C ALA A 421 -4.67 -3.47 -1.18
N GLY A 422 -3.56 -3.82 -0.50
CA GLY A 422 -3.49 -3.81 0.96
C GLY A 422 -3.46 -2.39 1.56
N GLY A 423 -3.36 -1.36 0.71
CA GLY A 423 -3.29 0.03 1.13
C GLY A 423 -2.01 0.33 1.92
N GLU A 424 -2.12 1.29 2.84
CA GLU A 424 -0.98 1.80 3.60
C GLU A 424 -0.15 0.72 4.30
N LYS A 425 -0.80 -0.27 4.94
CA LYS A 425 -0.12 -1.27 5.77
C LYS A 425 0.81 -2.18 4.98
N TYR A 426 0.60 -2.26 3.65
CA TYR A 426 1.38 -3.09 2.73
C TYR A 426 2.16 -2.26 1.71
N CYS A 427 2.40 -0.99 2.03
CA CYS A 427 3.20 -0.06 1.25
C CYS A 427 4.32 0.53 2.09
N LEU A 428 5.33 1.13 1.42
CA LEU A 428 6.48 1.73 2.07
C LEU A 428 6.38 3.25 2.10
N TYR A 429 6.70 3.84 3.24
CA TYR A 429 6.85 5.28 3.37
C TYR A 429 8.22 5.74 2.91
N GLU A 430 8.30 7.03 2.60
CA GLU A 430 9.50 7.70 2.09
C GLU A 430 10.72 7.52 3.01
N HIS A 431 10.53 7.56 4.33
CA HIS A 431 11.63 7.42 5.28
C HIS A 431 12.21 6.00 5.29
N GLN A 432 11.37 4.97 5.14
CA GLN A 432 11.80 3.58 5.04
C GLN A 432 12.60 3.35 3.75
N ILE A 433 12.06 3.83 2.62
CA ILE A 433 12.75 3.75 1.32
C ILE A 433 14.08 4.52 1.38
N ARG A 434 14.09 5.70 2.00
CA ARG A 434 15.29 6.53 2.16
C ARG A 434 16.35 5.81 3.00
N ASP A 435 15.96 5.11 4.06
CA ASP A 435 16.91 4.37 4.89
C ASP A 435 17.57 3.23 4.11
N VAL A 436 16.80 2.51 3.30
CA VAL A 436 17.31 1.48 2.37
C VAL A 436 18.28 2.08 1.34
N LEU A 437 17.90 3.19 0.71
CA LEU A 437 18.74 3.92 -0.23
C LEU A 437 20.08 4.41 0.37
N MET A 438 20.10 4.66 1.69
CA MET A 438 21.28 5.12 2.43
C MET A 438 22.09 3.98 3.08
N GLY A 439 21.74 2.72 2.79
CA GLY A 439 22.48 1.54 3.26
C GLY A 439 22.16 1.11 4.71
N SER A 440 21.11 1.66 5.31
CA SER A 440 20.49 1.02 6.47
C SER A 440 19.70 -0.19 5.98
N ARG A 441 19.81 -1.34 6.65
CA ARG A 441 18.93 -2.47 6.35
C ARG A 441 17.49 -2.05 6.68
N GLY A 442 16.62 -2.04 5.66
CA GLY A 442 15.18 -1.84 5.78
C GLY A 442 14.48 -3.09 6.26
#